data_AF-V2XMR2-F1
#
_entry.id   AF-V2XMR2-F1
#
_cell.length_a   1.000
_cell.length_b   1.000
_cell.length_c   1.000
_cell.angle_alpha   90.00
_cell.angle_beta   90.00
_cell.angle_gamma   90.00
#
_symmetry.space_group_name_H-M   'P 1'
#
loop_
_entity.id
_entity.type
_entity.pdbx_description
1 polymer ?
#
loop_
_entity_poly.entity_id
_entity_poly.type
_entity_poly.pdbx_seq_one_letter_code
_entity_poly.pdbx_strand_id
1 'polypeptide(L)'
;MIFEQTSIPLVKERLQELKRVREETTSLLELARQKMLRREKRELETYHVGQKVWLEGKNLTIGYPTKKLAPKREGPFEILEALGPVTYWLKLPHQWKIHPVFHAALLTPFKETEAHGPSFTEPPPDLIEGFKEYEVEAIMGHRPKK
;
A
#
# COMPACT_ATOMS: atom_id res chain seq x y z
N MET A 1 -7.40 43.67 -2.90
CA MET A 1 -7.39 44.62 -1.76
C MET A 1 -6.21 45.54 -1.94
N ILE A 2 -6.47 46.82 -2.20
CA ILE A 2 -5.45 47.86 -2.30
C ILE A 2 -5.40 48.48 -0.90
N PHE A 3 -4.27 48.35 -0.21
CA PHE A 3 -4.05 49.03 1.06
C PHE A 3 -3.55 50.44 0.75
N GLU A 4 -4.25 51.45 1.24
CA GLU A 4 -3.84 52.85 1.18
C GLU A 4 -2.43 53.04 1.76
N GLN A 5 -1.64 53.98 1.19
CA GLN A 5 -0.27 54.22 1.65
C GLN A 5 -0.28 54.86 3.03
N THR A 6 0.07 54.09 4.07
CA THR A 6 0.16 54.58 5.45
C THR A 6 1.54 55.16 5.75
N SER A 7 1.57 56.34 6.39
CA SER A 7 2.80 57.08 6.75
C SER A 7 3.61 56.47 7.91
N ILE A 8 3.09 55.45 8.60
CA ILE A 8 3.73 54.87 9.80
C ILE A 8 4.66 53.72 9.39
N PRO A 9 5.98 53.79 9.69
CA PRO A 9 6.95 52.80 9.21
C PRO A 9 6.67 51.38 9.74
N LEU A 10 6.24 51.24 11.01
CA LEU A 10 5.88 49.95 11.62
C LEU A 10 4.71 49.27 10.90
N VAL A 11 3.69 50.05 10.49
CA VAL A 11 2.52 49.52 9.77
C VAL A 11 2.93 49.04 8.38
N LYS A 12 3.84 49.77 7.71
CA LYS A 12 4.36 49.40 6.40
C LYS A 12 5.15 48.08 6.44
N GLU A 13 6.01 47.91 7.44
CA GLU A 13 6.78 46.68 7.66
C GLU A 13 5.84 45.49 7.90
N ARG A 14 4.85 45.65 8.79
CA ARG A 14 3.87 44.60 9.08
C ARG A 14 3.04 44.20 7.86
N LEU A 15 2.63 45.17 7.04
CA LEU A 15 1.92 44.89 5.78
C LEU A 15 2.80 44.16 4.76
N GLN A 16 4.09 44.46 4.68
CA GLN A 16 5.03 43.73 3.82
C GLN A 16 5.23 42.29 4.30
N GLU A 17 5.36 42.09 5.61
CA GLU A 17 5.46 40.76 6.20
C GLU A 17 4.20 39.92 5.92
N LEU A 18 3.01 40.49 6.12
CA LEU A 18 1.74 39.83 5.81
C LEU A 18 1.60 39.48 4.32
N LYS A 19 2.07 40.34 3.42
CA LYS A 19 2.12 40.05 1.98
C LYS A 19 3.04 38.87 1.67
N ARG A 20 4.26 38.87 2.23
CA ARG A 20 5.23 37.77 2.06
C ARG A 20 4.67 36.44 2.56
N VAL A 21 4.16 36.40 3.78
CA VAL A 21 3.57 35.18 4.37
C VAL A 21 2.41 34.68 3.51
N ARG A 22 1.57 35.60 3.01
CA ARG A 22 0.47 35.24 2.12
C ARG A 22 0.97 34.64 0.81
N GLU A 23 1.95 35.25 0.17
CA GLU A 23 2.56 34.77 -1.08
C GLU A 23 3.16 33.37 -0.89
N GLU A 24 3.96 33.16 0.16
CA GLU A 24 4.50 31.85 0.52
C GLU A 24 3.40 30.82 0.74
N THR A 25 2.39 31.16 1.55
CA THR A 25 1.26 30.26 1.84
C THR A 25 0.52 29.89 0.55
N THR A 26 0.27 30.86 -0.35
CA THR A 26 -0.38 30.57 -1.64
C THR A 26 0.46 29.67 -2.52
N SER A 27 1.79 29.86 -2.56
CA SER A 27 2.69 28.99 -3.33
C SER A 27 2.71 27.55 -2.79
N LEU A 28 2.71 27.38 -1.46
CA LEU A 28 2.67 26.08 -0.82
C LEU A 28 1.34 25.35 -1.07
N LEU A 29 0.22 26.09 -1.03
CA LEU A 29 -1.10 25.55 -1.36
C LEU A 29 -1.17 25.07 -2.80
N GLU A 30 -0.61 25.83 -3.74
CA GLU A 30 -0.55 25.44 -5.15
C GLU A 30 0.32 24.19 -5.36
N LEU A 31 1.48 24.11 -4.71
CA LEU A 31 2.31 22.91 -4.72
C LEU A 31 1.58 21.68 -4.13
N ALA A 32 0.84 21.86 -3.04
CA ALA A 32 0.05 20.79 -2.45
C ALA A 32 -1.06 20.31 -3.41
N ARG A 33 -1.76 21.25 -4.07
CA ARG A 33 -2.76 20.96 -5.09
C ARG A 33 -2.18 20.15 -6.25
N GLN A 34 -1.02 20.57 -6.78
CA GLN A 34 -0.35 19.85 -7.86
C GLN A 34 0.06 18.44 -7.43
N LYS A 35 0.53 18.24 -6.19
CA LYS A 35 0.85 16.89 -5.66
C LYS A 35 -0.39 16.01 -5.57
N MET A 36 -1.55 16.55 -5.15
CA MET A 36 -2.80 15.81 -5.09
C MET A 36 -3.25 15.36 -6.49
N LEU A 37 -3.27 16.29 -7.47
CA LEU A 37 -3.63 15.98 -8.85
C LEU A 37 -2.71 14.92 -9.47
N ARG A 38 -1.39 14.97 -9.19
CA ARG A 38 -0.45 13.95 -9.64
C ARG A 38 -0.70 12.58 -9.01
N ARG A 39 -1.14 12.54 -7.75
CA ARG A 39 -1.47 11.29 -7.05
C ARG A 39 -2.75 10.65 -7.60
N GLU A 40 -3.74 11.47 -7.92
CA GLU A 40 -5.01 11.04 -8.52
C GLU A 40 -4.81 10.55 -9.97
N LYS A 41 -3.93 11.21 -10.72
CA LYS A 41 -3.54 10.81 -12.09
C LYS A 41 -2.55 9.64 -12.16
N ARG A 42 -2.28 8.92 -11.07
CA ARG A 42 -1.54 7.66 -11.21
C ARG A 42 -2.39 6.74 -12.06
N GLU A 43 -1.95 6.50 -13.29
CA GLU A 43 -2.55 5.49 -14.15
C GLU A 43 -2.55 4.19 -13.37
N LEU A 44 -3.76 3.72 -13.07
CA LEU A 44 -3.94 2.42 -12.46
C LEU A 44 -3.61 1.41 -13.53
N GLU A 45 -2.64 0.54 -13.25
CA GLU A 45 -2.30 -0.55 -14.14
C GLU A 45 -3.55 -1.41 -14.34
N THR A 46 -3.87 -1.71 -15.60
CA THR A 46 -4.90 -2.68 -15.96
C THR A 46 -4.32 -4.08 -15.84
N TYR A 47 -5.07 -4.98 -15.22
CA TYR A 47 -4.66 -6.37 -15.04
C TYR A 47 -5.54 -7.30 -15.86
N HIS A 48 -5.00 -8.49 -16.17
CA HIS A 48 -5.71 -9.52 -16.92
C HIS A 48 -6.07 -10.70 -16.03
N VAL A 49 -7.14 -11.40 -16.38
CA VAL A 49 -7.52 -12.67 -15.74
C VAL A 49 -6.39 -13.70 -15.95
N GLY A 50 -6.06 -14.44 -14.90
CA GLY A 50 -4.93 -15.38 -14.86
C GLY A 50 -3.59 -14.76 -14.50
N GLN A 51 -3.49 -13.42 -14.44
CA GLN A 51 -2.25 -12.75 -14.05
C GLN A 51 -1.98 -12.93 -12.55
N LYS A 52 -0.72 -13.23 -12.20
CA LYS A 52 -0.25 -13.24 -10.82
C LYS A 52 0.05 -11.82 -10.33
N VAL A 53 -0.49 -11.46 -9.17
CA VAL A 53 -0.32 -10.15 -8.56
C VAL A 53 -0.04 -10.27 -7.07
N TRP A 54 0.81 -9.39 -6.55
CA TRP A 54 0.99 -9.17 -5.13
C TRP A 54 -0.14 -8.32 -4.58
N LEU A 55 -0.63 -8.65 -3.39
CA LEU A 55 -1.62 -7.86 -2.67
C LEU A 55 -0.96 -7.05 -1.54
N GLU A 56 -1.24 -5.75 -1.44
CA GLU A 56 -0.72 -4.92 -0.34
C GLU A 56 -1.36 -5.29 1.01
N GLY A 57 -0.52 -5.59 2.01
CA GLY A 57 -0.95 -5.99 3.36
C GLY A 57 -1.43 -4.86 4.28
N LYS A 58 -1.49 -3.60 3.82
CA LYS A 58 -1.75 -2.42 4.67
C LYS A 58 -3.10 -2.46 5.40
N ASN A 59 -4.11 -3.04 4.74
CA ASN A 59 -5.48 -3.09 5.21
C ASN A 59 -5.94 -4.51 5.54
N LEU A 60 -5.02 -5.48 5.57
CA LEU A 60 -5.36 -6.87 5.82
C LEU A 60 -5.18 -7.19 7.30
N THR A 61 -6.26 -7.62 7.95
CA THR A 61 -6.21 -8.21 9.29
C THR A 61 -5.86 -9.68 9.19
N ILE A 62 -4.59 -9.95 8.90
CA ILE A 62 -4.04 -11.31 8.88
C ILE A 62 -3.40 -11.56 10.25
N GLY A 63 -3.48 -12.80 10.74
CA GLY A 63 -3.07 -13.23 12.10
C GLY A 63 -1.57 -13.10 12.44
N TYR A 64 -0.89 -12.10 11.90
CA TYR A 64 0.48 -11.78 12.27
C TYR A 64 0.55 -11.23 13.69
N PRO A 65 1.53 -11.66 14.51
CA PRO A 65 1.67 -11.18 15.89
C PRO A 65 1.85 -9.67 16.00
N THR A 66 2.55 -9.04 15.05
CA THR A 66 2.72 -7.58 14.98
C THR A 66 2.77 -7.08 13.54
N LYS A 67 2.24 -5.88 13.29
CA LYS A 67 2.27 -5.23 11.96
C LYS A 67 3.68 -4.96 11.43
N LYS A 68 4.70 -4.88 12.31
CA LYS A 68 6.10 -4.67 11.90
C LYS A 68 6.75 -5.93 11.32
N LEU A 69 6.28 -7.10 11.74
CA LEU A 69 6.77 -8.41 11.27
C LEU A 69 5.88 -9.00 10.18
N ALA A 70 4.73 -8.39 9.89
CA ALA A 70 3.91 -8.75 8.75
C ALA A 70 4.63 -8.36 7.45
N PRO A 71 4.59 -9.22 6.41
CA PRO A 71 5.11 -8.86 5.11
C PRO A 71 4.32 -7.66 4.55
N LYS A 72 5.00 -6.80 3.81
CA LYS A 72 4.35 -5.61 3.21
C LYS A 72 3.39 -5.99 2.09
N ARG A 73 3.67 -7.09 1.42
CA ARG A 73 2.92 -7.65 0.31
C ARG A 73 2.74 -9.13 0.57
N GLU A 74 1.53 -9.58 0.36
CA GLU A 74 1.13 -10.97 0.48
C GLU A 74 1.05 -11.58 -0.89
N GLY A 75 1.55 -12.82 -1.00
CA GLY A 75 1.43 -13.80 -2.09
C GLY A 75 1.36 -13.32 -3.54
N PRO A 76 1.90 -14.08 -4.51
CA PRO A 76 1.35 -14.00 -5.85
C PRO A 76 -0.03 -14.65 -5.85
N PHE A 77 -1.09 -13.85 -5.85
CA PHE A 77 -2.46 -14.32 -6.06
C PHE A 77 -2.84 -14.20 -7.54
N GLU A 78 -3.64 -15.14 -8.00
CA GLU A 78 -4.16 -15.14 -9.37
C GLU A 78 -5.45 -14.31 -9.44
N ILE A 79 -5.58 -13.48 -10.48
CA ILE A 79 -6.83 -12.78 -10.78
C ILE A 79 -7.81 -13.75 -11.43
N LEU A 80 -8.95 -14.00 -10.80
CA LEU A 80 -10.02 -14.85 -11.33
C LEU A 80 -10.93 -14.10 -12.29
N GLU A 81 -11.25 -12.85 -11.97
CA GLU A 81 -12.20 -12.05 -12.76
C GLU A 81 -11.93 -10.55 -12.56
N ALA A 82 -12.18 -9.75 -13.61
CA ALA A 82 -12.23 -8.30 -13.52
C ALA A 82 -13.69 -7.86 -13.39
N LEU A 83 -14.10 -7.47 -12.19
CA LEU A 83 -15.47 -7.02 -11.89
C LEU A 83 -15.75 -5.59 -12.37
N GLY A 84 -14.70 -4.82 -12.65
CA GLY A 84 -14.80 -3.48 -13.20
C GLY A 84 -13.44 -2.94 -13.64
N PRO A 85 -13.36 -1.68 -14.09
CA PRO A 85 -12.13 -1.09 -14.61
C PRO A 85 -10.96 -1.10 -13.61
N VAL A 86 -11.28 -1.03 -12.32
CA VAL A 86 -10.31 -0.91 -11.22
C VAL A 86 -10.50 -1.97 -10.14
N THR A 87 -11.38 -2.95 -10.34
CA THR A 87 -11.79 -3.90 -9.30
C THR A 87 -11.64 -5.33 -9.80
N TYR A 88 -10.87 -6.13 -9.06
CA TYR A 88 -10.48 -7.48 -9.45
C TYR A 88 -10.79 -8.47 -8.34
N TRP A 89 -11.28 -9.66 -8.73
CA TRP A 89 -11.46 -10.80 -7.87
C TRP A 89 -10.18 -11.64 -7.86
N LEU A 90 -9.59 -11.86 -6.68
CA LEU A 90 -8.41 -12.69 -6.49
C LEU A 90 -8.74 -14.09 -5.97
N LYS A 91 -7.94 -15.08 -6.38
CA LYS A 91 -7.93 -16.41 -5.78
C LYS A 91 -7.23 -16.38 -4.43
N LEU A 92 -7.97 -16.05 -3.38
CA LEU A 92 -7.46 -16.10 -2.01
C LEU A 92 -7.62 -17.50 -1.37
N PRO A 93 -6.77 -17.85 -0.39
CA PRO A 93 -6.98 -19.03 0.44
C PRO A 93 -8.31 -18.95 1.18
N HIS A 94 -9.07 -20.04 1.23
CA HIS A 94 -10.42 -20.07 1.84
C HIS A 94 -10.43 -19.68 3.33
N GLN A 95 -9.32 -19.90 4.03
CA GLN A 95 -9.16 -19.59 5.45
C GLN A 95 -9.06 -18.08 5.71
N TRP A 96 -8.65 -17.31 4.70
CA TRP A 96 -8.68 -15.86 4.79
C TRP A 96 -10.14 -15.46 4.72
N LYS A 97 -10.74 -15.19 5.89
CA LYS A 97 -12.10 -14.65 6.04
C LYS A 97 -12.20 -13.19 5.55
N ILE A 98 -11.56 -12.90 4.42
CA ILE A 98 -11.42 -11.59 3.78
C ILE A 98 -12.15 -11.69 2.45
N HIS A 99 -12.91 -10.66 2.12
CA HIS A 99 -13.60 -10.59 0.83
C HIS A 99 -12.57 -10.54 -0.32
N PRO A 100 -12.63 -11.44 -1.32
CA PRO A 100 -11.58 -11.60 -2.34
C PRO A 100 -11.57 -10.53 -3.44
N VAL A 101 -12.24 -9.40 -3.24
CA VAL A 101 -12.38 -8.33 -4.23
C VAL A 101 -11.54 -7.13 -3.82
N PHE A 102 -10.61 -6.72 -4.68
CA PHE A 102 -9.65 -5.66 -4.39
C PHE A 102 -9.57 -4.61 -5.49
N HIS A 103 -9.19 -3.40 -5.09
CA HIS A 103 -8.94 -2.28 -5.99
C HIS A 103 -7.53 -2.37 -6.61
N ALA A 104 -7.38 -1.97 -7.87
CA ALA A 104 -6.13 -2.01 -8.65
C ALA A 104 -4.93 -1.40 -7.91
N ALA A 105 -5.15 -0.30 -7.17
CA ALA A 105 -4.11 0.39 -6.40
C ALA A 105 -3.47 -0.46 -5.28
N LEU A 106 -4.12 -1.54 -4.85
CA LEU A 106 -3.60 -2.48 -3.85
C LEU A 106 -2.89 -3.68 -4.49
N LEU A 107 -2.90 -3.77 -5.83
CA LEU A 107 -2.28 -4.84 -6.58
C LEU A 107 -0.93 -4.37 -7.12
N THR A 108 -0.02 -5.30 -7.31
CA THR A 108 1.25 -5.05 -8.01
C THR A 108 1.57 -6.27 -8.86
N PRO A 109 1.96 -6.12 -10.13
CA PRO A 109 2.23 -7.26 -11.00
C PRO A 109 3.39 -8.07 -10.42
N PHE A 110 3.19 -9.39 -10.35
CA PHE A 110 4.25 -10.31 -9.98
C PHE A 110 5.24 -10.42 -11.15
N LYS A 111 6.53 -10.21 -10.88
CA LYS A 111 7.62 -10.42 -11.83
C LYS A 111 8.63 -11.36 -11.20
N GLU A 112 8.88 -12.48 -11.87
CA GLU A 112 9.90 -13.43 -11.45
C GLU A 112 11.25 -12.90 -11.93
N THR A 113 12.18 -12.67 -11.01
CA THR A 113 13.54 -12.24 -11.30
C THR A 113 14.51 -13.36 -10.95
N GLU A 114 15.38 -13.72 -11.89
CA GLU A 114 16.39 -14.79 -11.74
C GLU A 114 17.31 -14.58 -10.51
N ALA A 115 17.50 -13.32 -10.09
CA ALA A 115 18.34 -12.95 -8.95
C ALA A 115 17.82 -13.42 -7.58
N HIS A 116 16.54 -13.78 -7.45
CA HIS A 116 15.93 -14.14 -6.17
C HIS A 116 15.52 -15.61 -6.05
N GLY A 117 15.87 -16.46 -7.02
CA GLY A 117 15.46 -17.87 -7.06
C GLY A 117 13.95 -18.04 -7.29
N PRO A 118 13.45 -19.30 -7.33
CA PRO A 118 12.03 -19.56 -7.46
C PRO A 118 11.28 -18.90 -6.29
N SER A 119 10.29 -18.07 -6.62
CA SER A 119 9.56 -17.30 -5.63
C SER A 119 8.67 -18.22 -4.81
N PHE A 120 9.01 -18.36 -3.51
CA PHE A 120 8.23 -18.97 -2.43
C PHE A 120 7.15 -19.96 -2.93
N THR A 121 7.57 -21.21 -3.14
CA THR A 121 6.67 -22.32 -3.50
C THR A 121 5.73 -22.72 -2.37
N GLU A 122 5.98 -22.22 -1.17
CA GLU A 122 5.17 -22.55 -0.01
C GLU A 122 3.84 -21.77 -0.06
N PRO A 123 2.69 -22.46 -0.09
CA PRO A 123 1.40 -21.80 0.08
C PRO A 123 1.42 -21.03 1.40
N PRO A 124 0.72 -19.88 1.50
CA PRO A 124 0.62 -19.15 2.75
C PRO A 124 0.15 -20.11 3.86
N PRO A 125 0.81 -20.10 5.04
CA PRO A 125 0.55 -21.07 6.10
C PRO A 125 -0.91 -21.00 6.54
N ASP A 126 -1.45 -22.17 6.85
CA ASP A 126 -2.84 -22.32 7.22
C ASP A 126 -3.14 -21.56 8.53
N LEU A 127 -4.29 -20.89 8.57
CA LEU A 127 -4.75 -20.16 9.75
C LEU A 127 -5.83 -20.97 10.48
N ILE A 128 -5.46 -21.69 11.54
CA ILE A 128 -6.39 -22.37 12.45
C ILE A 128 -6.46 -21.55 13.75
N GLU A 129 -7.68 -21.18 14.18
CA GLU A 129 -7.94 -20.36 15.38
C GLU A 129 -7.17 -19.01 15.46
N GLY A 130 -6.68 -18.50 14.32
CA GLY A 130 -5.95 -17.23 14.25
C GLY A 130 -4.43 -17.34 14.40
N PHE A 131 -3.89 -18.55 14.51
CA PHE A 131 -2.45 -18.82 14.52
C PHE A 131 -1.99 -19.46 13.21
N LYS A 132 -0.72 -19.20 12.84
CA LYS A 132 -0.08 -19.85 11.70
C LYS A 132 0.33 -21.27 12.09
N GLU A 133 -0.20 -22.26 11.41
CA GLU A 133 0.32 -23.63 11.48
C GLU A 133 1.27 -23.90 10.32
N TYR A 134 2.31 -24.68 10.60
CA TYR A 134 3.30 -25.14 9.63
C TYR A 134 3.24 -26.66 9.59
N GLU A 135 3.10 -27.23 8.40
CA GLU A 135 3.26 -28.68 8.22
C GLU A 135 4.76 -29.00 8.25
N VAL A 136 5.19 -29.90 9.14
CA VAL A 136 6.60 -30.28 9.26
C VAL A 136 6.87 -31.45 8.31
N GLU A 137 7.65 -31.23 7.25
CA GLU A 137 7.97 -32.28 6.26
C GLU A 137 8.72 -33.47 6.87
N ALA A 138 9.73 -33.20 7.71
CA ALA A 138 10.48 -34.24 8.40
C ALA A 138 11.21 -33.69 9.63
N ILE A 139 11.32 -34.50 10.67
CA ILE A 139 12.18 -34.20 11.82
C ILE A 139 13.59 -34.70 11.49
N MET A 140 14.51 -33.78 11.16
CA MET A 140 15.92 -34.13 10.86
C MET A 140 16.70 -34.65 12.08
N GLY A 141 16.27 -34.35 13.30
CA GLY A 141 16.94 -34.85 14.50
C GLY A 141 16.22 -34.45 15.79
N HIS A 142 16.30 -35.32 16.79
CA HIS A 142 15.75 -35.11 18.12
C HIS A 142 16.86 -35.33 19.16
N ARG A 143 17.06 -34.37 20.07
CA ARG A 143 17.99 -34.51 21.20
C ARG A 143 17.20 -34.64 22.50
N PRO A 144 17.18 -35.82 23.14
CA PRO A 144 16.48 -35.99 24.40
C PRO A 144 17.13 -35.15 25.51
N LYS A 145 16.29 -34.52 26.35
CA LYS A 145 16.76 -33.83 27.57
C LYS A 145 17.23 -34.87 28.60
N LYS A 146 18.31 -34.52 29.29
CA LYS A 146 18.98 -35.33 30.31
C LYS A 146 18.27 -35.20 31.65
#